data_AF-A0A202DQT5-F1
#
_entry.id   AF-A0A202DQT5-F1
#
_cell.length_a   1.000
_cell.length_b   1.000
_cell.length_c   1.000
_cell.angle_alpha   90.00
_cell.angle_beta   90.00
_cell.angle_gamma   90.00
#
_symmetry.space_group_name_H-M   'P 1'
#
loop_
_entity.id
_entity.type
_entity.pdbx_description
1 polymer ?
#
loop_
_entity_poly.entity_id
_entity_poly.type
_entity_poly.pdbx_seq_one_letter_code
_entity_poly.pdbx_strand_id
1 'polypeptide(L)'
;ILNNHIHHIGEHYWHCPAVFIWQSGDNHIAGNHIHDTPYTGIVCSGRILYDRKGVQECSGTINWEHLEKQCGKDYVYNIWWYSGITDWWKREPLLHSRENLIEYNHIHDVMQVMGDGNGIYISGAGGGNIIRFNVVGPCPSPTMAEGIRCDDDQHHTIIHGNLIYNQGGNATGITLKGINRVTNNIMALPTTKPGRGLLSLETGPLNGSVIKNNIYLTADPDHKEISEVRIHGTGRKARLADTDSDNNIYYCIADPEASRERLETIQSFGTDLGSRAIDPGFVDAFGGNFEMKPDSPALVMGFKPLPLDKMFMGNDD
;
A
#
# COMPACT_ATOMS: atom_id res chain seq x y z
N ILE A 1 -10.66 -6.87 -15.66
CA ILE A 1 -11.58 -5.72 -15.52
C ILE A 1 -10.83 -4.51 -16.05
N LEU A 2 -11.15 -4.08 -17.27
CA LEU A 2 -10.36 -3.12 -18.01
C LEU A 2 -11.21 -1.93 -18.45
N ASN A 3 -10.71 -0.71 -18.26
CA ASN A 3 -11.28 0.54 -18.79
C ASN A 3 -12.75 0.75 -18.41
N ASN A 4 -13.07 0.59 -17.12
CA ASN A 4 -14.41 0.83 -16.60
C ASN A 4 -14.45 2.12 -15.81
N HIS A 5 -15.59 2.79 -15.86
CA HIS A 5 -15.94 3.88 -14.97
C HIS A 5 -16.85 3.34 -13.86
N ILE A 6 -16.33 3.24 -12.64
CA ILE A 6 -17.01 2.62 -11.49
C ILE A 6 -17.24 3.70 -10.43
N HIS A 7 -18.48 4.15 -10.31
CA HIS A 7 -18.83 5.21 -9.38
C HIS A 7 -20.23 5.00 -8.77
N HIS A 8 -20.48 5.66 -7.63
CA HIS A 8 -21.80 5.66 -6.97
C HIS A 8 -22.35 4.25 -6.71
N ILE A 9 -21.46 3.34 -6.31
CA ILE A 9 -21.83 1.98 -5.90
C ILE A 9 -22.06 1.90 -4.40
N GLY A 10 -22.63 0.79 -3.93
CA GLY A 10 -22.72 0.52 -2.49
C GLY A 10 -23.71 1.43 -1.74
N GLU A 11 -24.62 2.14 -2.43
CA GLU A 11 -25.57 3.08 -1.82
C GLU A 11 -26.43 2.48 -0.70
N HIS A 12 -26.71 1.17 -0.77
CA HIS A 12 -27.47 0.42 0.24
C HIS A 12 -26.61 -0.50 1.11
N TYR A 13 -25.42 -0.89 0.65
CA TYR A 13 -24.56 -1.87 1.31
C TYR A 13 -23.12 -1.30 1.30
N TRP A 14 -22.81 -0.49 2.32
CA TRP A 14 -21.68 0.44 2.27
C TRP A 14 -20.29 -0.21 2.27
N HIS A 15 -20.13 -1.43 2.81
CA HIS A 15 -18.87 -2.19 2.74
C HIS A 15 -18.55 -2.81 1.38
N CYS A 16 -19.28 -2.50 0.31
CA CYS A 16 -18.91 -2.94 -1.04
C CYS A 16 -17.64 -2.21 -1.51
N PRO A 17 -16.54 -2.93 -1.83
CA PRO A 17 -15.47 -2.33 -2.61
C PRO A 17 -15.88 -2.21 -4.10
N ALA A 18 -15.18 -1.38 -4.86
CA ALA A 18 -15.44 -1.24 -6.30
C ALA A 18 -15.05 -2.48 -7.11
N VAL A 19 -13.89 -3.06 -6.79
CA VAL A 19 -13.46 -4.35 -7.33
C VAL A 19 -13.02 -5.24 -6.19
N PHE A 20 -13.58 -6.45 -6.10
CA PHE A 20 -13.16 -7.45 -5.13
C PHE A 20 -12.59 -8.69 -5.83
N ILE A 21 -11.26 -8.82 -5.79
CA ILE A 21 -10.52 -10.02 -6.18
C ILE A 21 -10.41 -10.90 -4.93
N TRP A 22 -11.28 -11.90 -4.84
CA TRP A 22 -11.32 -12.82 -3.70
C TRP A 22 -10.96 -14.24 -4.14
N GLN A 23 -9.92 -14.80 -3.52
CA GLN A 23 -9.41 -16.15 -3.81
C GLN A 23 -9.26 -16.44 -5.32
N SER A 24 -8.80 -15.43 -6.08
CA SER A 24 -8.68 -15.48 -7.53
C SER A 24 -7.35 -14.89 -8.00
N GLY A 25 -6.66 -15.63 -8.86
CA GLY A 25 -5.34 -15.26 -9.38
C GLY A 25 -5.37 -14.94 -10.86
N ASP A 26 -4.23 -14.44 -11.36
CA ASP A 26 -4.02 -14.11 -12.78
C ASP A 26 -5.00 -13.07 -13.34
N ASN A 27 -5.60 -12.25 -12.47
CA ASN A 27 -6.53 -11.21 -12.89
C ASN A 27 -5.76 -9.96 -13.36
N HIS A 28 -6.29 -9.32 -14.41
CA HIS A 28 -5.80 -8.03 -14.87
C HIS A 28 -6.86 -6.94 -14.62
N ILE A 29 -6.54 -6.00 -13.74
CA ILE A 29 -7.39 -4.87 -13.33
C ILE A 29 -6.69 -3.58 -13.74
N ALA A 30 -7.11 -2.98 -14.86
CA ALA A 30 -6.40 -1.83 -15.38
C ALA A 30 -7.24 -0.77 -16.08
N GLY A 31 -6.74 0.47 -16.06
CA GLY A 31 -7.38 1.60 -16.74
C GLY A 31 -8.74 1.97 -16.15
N ASN A 32 -9.09 1.52 -14.95
CA ASN A 32 -10.40 1.82 -14.38
C ASN A 32 -10.37 3.16 -13.65
N HIS A 33 -11.43 3.93 -13.82
CA HIS A 33 -11.69 5.17 -13.10
C HIS A 33 -12.70 4.89 -11.99
N ILE A 34 -12.26 4.97 -10.74
CA ILE A 34 -13.02 4.55 -9.55
C ILE A 34 -13.18 5.73 -8.61
N HIS A 35 -14.43 6.14 -8.35
CA HIS A 35 -14.69 7.26 -7.44
C HIS A 35 -16.10 7.25 -6.83
N ASP A 36 -16.36 8.15 -5.88
CA ASP A 36 -17.63 8.26 -5.16
C ASP A 36 -18.09 6.92 -4.56
N THR A 37 -17.15 6.21 -3.91
CA THR A 37 -17.44 4.92 -3.29
C THR A 37 -17.52 5.06 -1.76
N PRO A 38 -18.48 4.38 -1.10
CA PRO A 38 -18.61 4.45 0.35
C PRO A 38 -17.44 3.77 1.08
N TYR A 39 -16.75 2.84 0.42
CA TYR A 39 -15.65 2.05 0.97
C TYR A 39 -14.48 1.91 -0.03
N THR A 40 -13.67 0.87 0.12
CA THR A 40 -12.39 0.67 -0.58
C THR A 40 -12.53 0.65 -2.10
N GLY A 41 -11.56 1.20 -2.82
CA GLY A 41 -11.51 1.11 -4.29
C GLY A 41 -11.33 -0.34 -4.76
N ILE A 42 -10.12 -0.87 -4.64
CA ILE A 42 -9.79 -2.24 -5.07
C ILE A 42 -9.38 -3.09 -3.88
N VAL A 43 -9.96 -4.27 -3.74
CA VAL A 43 -9.55 -5.29 -2.77
C VAL A 43 -8.99 -6.50 -3.51
N CYS A 44 -7.79 -6.93 -3.13
CA CYS A 44 -7.19 -8.22 -3.51
C CYS A 44 -6.93 -9.03 -2.23
N SER A 45 -7.84 -9.92 -1.87
CA SER A 45 -7.76 -10.61 -0.59
C SER A 45 -7.79 -12.12 -0.76
N GLY A 46 -6.83 -12.78 -0.11
CA GLY A 46 -6.89 -14.20 0.18
C GLY A 46 -7.34 -14.47 1.61
N ARG A 47 -7.70 -13.45 2.39
CA ARG A 47 -8.02 -13.57 3.82
C ARG A 47 -9.03 -14.70 4.05
N ILE A 48 -8.57 -15.75 4.71
CA ILE A 48 -9.39 -16.87 5.15
C ILE A 48 -9.09 -17.10 6.62
N LEU A 49 -10.11 -16.93 7.46
CA LEU A 49 -10.06 -17.37 8.84
C LEU A 49 -10.28 -18.89 8.89
N TYR A 50 -9.28 -19.64 9.37
CA TYR A 50 -9.40 -21.11 9.49
C TYR A 50 -10.24 -21.50 10.71
N ASP A 51 -11.56 -21.47 10.56
CA ASP A 51 -12.54 -21.91 11.56
C ASP A 51 -13.46 -23.02 11.02
N ARG A 52 -13.37 -24.22 11.62
CA ARG A 52 -14.21 -25.37 11.23
C ARG A 52 -15.69 -25.18 11.48
N LYS A 53 -16.07 -24.23 12.33
CA LYS A 53 -17.48 -23.93 12.58
C LYS A 53 -18.10 -23.10 11.47
N GLY A 54 -17.31 -22.57 10.53
CA GLY A 54 -17.81 -21.77 9.43
C GLY A 54 -18.29 -20.37 9.85
N VAL A 55 -17.95 -19.91 11.06
CA VAL A 55 -18.50 -18.67 11.64
C VAL A 55 -17.71 -17.45 11.19
N GLN A 56 -16.40 -17.62 10.99
CA GLN A 56 -15.50 -16.52 10.64
C GLN A 56 -15.48 -16.26 9.12
N GLU A 57 -14.98 -15.08 8.74
CA GLU A 57 -14.90 -14.61 7.35
C GLU A 57 -14.30 -15.69 6.42
N CYS A 58 -15.08 -16.07 5.41
CA CYS A 58 -14.73 -17.04 4.37
C CYS A 58 -14.32 -18.44 4.86
N SER A 59 -14.51 -18.76 6.15
CA SER A 59 -14.15 -20.07 6.72
C SER A 59 -14.97 -21.23 6.15
N GLY A 60 -16.20 -20.96 5.72
CA GLY A 60 -17.08 -21.94 5.08
C GLY A 60 -16.64 -22.38 3.69
N THR A 61 -15.67 -21.69 3.05
CA THR A 61 -15.21 -22.00 1.69
C THR A 61 -13.94 -22.86 1.67
N ILE A 62 -13.46 -23.28 2.85
CA ILE A 62 -12.23 -24.05 3.01
C ILE A 62 -12.45 -25.51 2.63
N ASN A 63 -11.59 -26.03 1.75
CA ASN A 63 -11.39 -27.47 1.63
C ASN A 63 -10.45 -27.96 2.76
N TRP A 64 -11.04 -28.52 3.81
CA TRP A 64 -10.30 -28.96 5.00
C TRP A 64 -9.32 -30.09 4.72
N GLU A 65 -9.64 -31.01 3.81
CA GLU A 65 -8.71 -32.09 3.44
C GLU A 65 -7.45 -31.51 2.78
N HIS A 66 -7.61 -30.56 1.86
CA HIS A 66 -6.48 -29.90 1.21
C HIS A 66 -5.66 -29.06 2.19
N LEU A 67 -6.33 -28.30 3.06
CA LEU A 67 -5.67 -27.53 4.11
C LEU A 67 -4.82 -28.45 5.02
N GLU A 68 -5.39 -29.55 5.51
CA GLU A 68 -4.67 -30.47 6.40
C GLU A 68 -3.51 -31.17 5.70
N LYS A 69 -3.66 -31.51 4.42
CA LYS A 69 -2.58 -32.10 3.62
C LYS A 69 -1.42 -31.13 3.45
N GLN A 70 -1.70 -29.84 3.29
CA GLN A 70 -0.70 -28.79 3.08
C GLN A 70 -0.07 -28.30 4.39
N CYS A 71 -0.89 -28.04 5.42
CA CYS A 71 -0.50 -27.33 6.62
C CYS A 71 -0.46 -28.20 7.89
N GLY A 72 -0.94 -29.44 7.83
CA GLY A 72 -1.11 -30.31 9.00
C GLY A 72 -2.39 -30.01 9.79
N LYS A 73 -2.56 -30.71 10.93
CA LYS A 73 -3.78 -30.65 11.76
C LYS A 73 -3.63 -29.88 13.07
N ASP A 74 -2.39 -29.57 13.47
CA ASP A 74 -2.07 -29.06 14.81
C ASP A 74 -2.03 -27.52 14.89
N TYR A 75 -2.75 -26.82 14.00
CA TYR A 75 -2.82 -25.37 14.02
C TYR A 75 -3.77 -24.88 15.13
N VAL A 76 -3.36 -23.84 15.86
CA VAL A 76 -4.12 -23.28 16.97
C VAL A 76 -4.64 -21.92 16.57
N TYR A 77 -5.96 -21.78 16.51
CA TYR A 77 -6.58 -20.47 16.29
C TYR A 77 -6.07 -19.46 17.31
N ASN A 78 -5.61 -18.31 16.82
CA ASN A 78 -5.22 -17.17 17.63
C ASN A 78 -5.80 -15.93 16.97
N ILE A 79 -6.44 -15.09 17.78
CA ILE A 79 -7.12 -13.87 17.34
C ILE A 79 -6.20 -12.90 16.58
N TRP A 80 -4.89 -12.96 16.84
CA TRP A 80 -3.89 -12.11 16.18
C TRP A 80 -3.24 -12.74 14.95
N TRP A 81 -3.45 -14.03 14.72
CA TRP A 81 -2.79 -14.76 13.64
C TRP A 81 -3.73 -15.19 12.53
N TYR A 82 -4.97 -14.66 12.51
CA TYR A 82 -6.05 -14.75 11.50
C TYR A 82 -6.29 -16.12 10.82
N SER A 83 -5.58 -17.17 11.21
CA SER A 83 -5.61 -18.48 10.57
C SER A 83 -5.03 -19.57 11.49
N GLY A 84 -4.33 -19.20 12.57
CA GLY A 84 -3.71 -20.17 13.47
C GLY A 84 -2.52 -20.94 12.88
N ILE A 85 -2.18 -20.66 11.62
CA ILE A 85 -0.96 -21.10 10.94
C ILE A 85 -0.14 -19.83 10.71
N THR A 86 0.93 -19.65 11.47
CA THR A 86 1.70 -18.39 11.48
C THR A 86 2.68 -18.27 10.32
N ASP A 87 2.98 -19.38 9.64
CA ASP A 87 3.96 -19.42 8.56
C ASP A 87 3.27 -19.18 7.21
N TRP A 88 3.45 -17.98 6.64
CA TRP A 88 2.89 -17.63 5.34
C TRP A 88 3.28 -18.62 4.24
N TRP A 89 4.53 -19.09 4.22
CA TRP A 89 5.02 -20.00 3.18
C TRP A 89 4.30 -21.34 3.14
N LYS A 90 3.84 -21.82 4.30
CA LYS A 90 3.01 -23.02 4.37
C LYS A 90 1.61 -22.79 3.82
N ARG A 91 1.06 -21.59 4.04
CA ARG A 91 -0.30 -21.21 3.61
C ARG A 91 -0.36 -20.76 2.16
N GLU A 92 0.69 -20.13 1.65
CA GLU A 92 0.74 -19.51 0.31
C GLU A 92 0.14 -20.40 -0.78
N PRO A 93 0.41 -21.72 -0.84
CA PRO A 93 -0.17 -22.59 -1.87
C PRO A 93 -1.71 -22.65 -1.85
N LEU A 94 -2.35 -22.28 -0.75
CA LEU A 94 -3.81 -22.20 -0.57
C LEU A 94 -4.38 -20.79 -0.72
N LEU A 95 -3.54 -19.77 -0.88
CA LEU A 95 -3.97 -18.37 -1.02
C LEU A 95 -4.08 -18.04 -2.51
N HIS A 96 -5.27 -18.19 -3.10
CA HIS A 96 -5.43 -18.12 -4.55
C HIS A 96 -5.48 -16.69 -5.11
N SER A 97 -5.58 -15.67 -4.28
CA SER A 97 -5.36 -14.28 -4.69
C SER A 97 -3.88 -14.01 -4.95
N ARG A 98 -3.38 -14.43 -6.11
CA ARG A 98 -1.96 -14.41 -6.47
C ARG A 98 -1.75 -14.04 -7.93
N GLU A 99 -0.56 -13.56 -8.27
CA GLU A 99 -0.21 -13.22 -9.67
C GLU A 99 -1.21 -12.24 -10.33
N ASN A 100 -1.88 -11.40 -9.54
CA ASN A 100 -2.78 -10.39 -10.08
C ASN A 100 -2.01 -9.13 -10.48
N LEU A 101 -2.44 -8.51 -11.58
CA LEU A 101 -1.90 -7.26 -12.08
C LEU A 101 -2.94 -6.14 -11.93
N ILE A 102 -2.65 -5.19 -11.05
CA ILE A 102 -3.45 -4.00 -10.77
C ILE A 102 -2.65 -2.78 -11.26
N GLU A 103 -3.01 -2.24 -12.43
CA GLU A 103 -2.23 -1.15 -13.03
C GLU A 103 -3.02 -0.04 -13.70
N TYR A 104 -2.50 1.18 -13.71
CA TYR A 104 -3.12 2.31 -14.41
C TYR A 104 -4.58 2.59 -13.99
N ASN A 105 -4.96 2.28 -12.74
CA ASN A 105 -6.26 2.67 -12.22
C ASN A 105 -6.17 4.07 -11.60
N HIS A 106 -7.19 4.88 -11.83
CA HIS A 106 -7.35 6.20 -11.22
C HIS A 106 -8.44 6.10 -10.13
N ILE A 107 -8.02 6.25 -8.87
CA ILE A 107 -8.86 6.04 -7.70
C ILE A 107 -8.88 7.35 -6.89
N HIS A 108 -10.04 8.01 -6.81
CA HIS A 108 -10.21 9.24 -6.04
C HIS A 108 -11.58 9.28 -5.38
N ASP A 109 -11.79 10.13 -4.39
CA ASP A 109 -13.08 10.25 -3.68
C ASP A 109 -13.66 8.90 -3.21
N VAL A 110 -12.81 7.94 -2.86
CA VAL A 110 -13.21 6.70 -2.20
C VAL A 110 -13.32 6.90 -0.69
N MET A 111 -13.86 5.91 0.02
CA MET A 111 -14.02 5.95 1.48
C MET A 111 -14.97 7.05 1.97
N GLN A 112 -16.04 7.39 1.24
CA GLN A 112 -16.92 8.51 1.61
C GLN A 112 -17.79 8.27 2.85
N VAL A 113 -17.93 7.02 3.31
CA VAL A 113 -18.87 6.66 4.38
C VAL A 113 -18.24 5.77 5.45
N MET A 114 -17.64 4.65 5.05
CA MET A 114 -17.07 3.65 5.96
C MET A 114 -15.67 4.04 6.43
N GLY A 115 -15.14 3.37 7.46
CA GLY A 115 -13.75 3.49 7.90
C GLY A 115 -12.93 2.22 7.67
N ASP A 116 -11.63 2.26 7.96
CA ASP A 116 -10.69 1.13 7.83
C ASP A 116 -10.62 0.53 6.40
N GLY A 117 -10.83 1.39 5.41
CA GLY A 117 -10.71 1.05 3.99
C GLY A 117 -9.72 1.97 3.27
N ASN A 118 -9.45 1.64 2.02
CA ASN A 118 -8.22 2.03 1.35
C ASN A 118 -8.47 2.40 -0.11
N GLY A 119 -7.46 2.93 -0.79
CA GLY A 119 -7.47 3.02 -2.25
C GLY A 119 -7.35 1.63 -2.85
N ILE A 120 -6.26 0.95 -2.50
CA ILE A 120 -5.98 -0.44 -2.86
C ILE A 120 -5.63 -1.24 -1.60
N TYR A 121 -6.38 -2.30 -1.33
CA TYR A 121 -6.19 -3.18 -0.19
C TYR A 121 -5.75 -4.56 -0.66
N ILE A 122 -4.56 -5.00 -0.25
CA ILE A 122 -4.08 -6.36 -0.49
C ILE A 122 -3.78 -7.06 0.84
N SER A 123 -4.44 -8.19 1.08
CA SER A 123 -4.47 -8.78 2.42
C SER A 123 -4.50 -10.30 2.41
N GLY A 124 -3.61 -10.92 3.18
CA GLY A 124 -3.53 -12.37 3.35
C GLY A 124 -3.57 -13.13 2.03
N ALA A 125 -2.99 -12.58 0.98
CA ALA A 125 -3.04 -13.07 -0.39
C ALA A 125 -1.80 -13.94 -0.69
N GLY A 126 -1.84 -14.65 -1.82
CA GLY A 126 -0.67 -15.37 -2.33
C GLY A 126 0.38 -14.42 -2.89
N GLY A 127 1.49 -14.97 -3.39
CA GLY A 127 2.59 -14.17 -3.92
C GLY A 127 2.32 -13.60 -5.32
N GLY A 128 3.27 -12.79 -5.81
CA GLY A 128 3.32 -12.37 -7.22
C GLY A 128 2.32 -11.29 -7.63
N ASN A 129 1.53 -10.75 -6.70
CA ASN A 129 0.65 -9.63 -7.00
C ASN A 129 1.46 -8.36 -7.31
N ILE A 130 1.10 -7.66 -8.38
CA ILE A 130 1.75 -6.43 -8.85
C ILE A 130 0.74 -5.28 -8.83
N ILE A 131 1.06 -4.24 -8.08
CA ILE A 131 0.32 -2.98 -8.00
C ILE A 131 1.22 -1.89 -8.59
N ARG A 132 0.98 -1.48 -9.84
CA ARG A 132 1.87 -0.52 -10.50
C ARG A 132 1.19 0.58 -11.28
N PHE A 133 1.79 1.77 -11.29
CA PHE A 133 1.30 2.90 -12.08
C PHE A 133 -0.16 3.28 -11.81
N ASN A 134 -0.67 3.04 -10.61
CA ASN A 134 -1.99 3.52 -10.21
C ASN A 134 -1.89 4.94 -9.63
N VAL A 135 -2.97 5.70 -9.74
CA VAL A 135 -3.16 6.98 -9.06
C VAL A 135 -4.18 6.77 -7.94
N VAL A 136 -3.80 7.08 -6.71
CA VAL A 136 -4.70 7.13 -5.55
C VAL A 136 -4.68 8.55 -4.99
N GLY A 137 -5.74 9.29 -5.25
CA GLY A 137 -5.86 10.69 -4.88
C GLY A 137 -6.48 11.55 -5.99
N PRO A 138 -7.10 12.68 -5.64
CA PRO A 138 -7.32 13.16 -4.26
C PRO A 138 -8.38 12.32 -3.52
N CYS A 139 -8.14 12.02 -2.25
CA CYS A 139 -9.08 11.30 -1.40
C CYS A 139 -9.26 12.08 -0.08
N PRO A 140 -10.07 13.16 -0.06
CA PRO A 140 -10.17 14.05 1.10
C PRO A 140 -10.98 13.45 2.27
N SER A 141 -11.57 12.26 2.07
CA SER A 141 -12.42 11.63 3.09
C SER A 141 -11.75 11.58 4.47
N PRO A 142 -12.47 11.94 5.55
CA PRO A 142 -11.96 11.86 6.92
C PRO A 142 -11.85 10.43 7.45
N THR A 143 -12.32 9.42 6.70
CA THR A 143 -12.29 8.01 7.11
C THR A 143 -11.36 7.15 6.25
N MET A 144 -10.63 7.77 5.31
CA MET A 144 -9.59 7.13 4.52
C MET A 144 -8.48 6.60 5.45
N ALA A 145 -8.17 5.30 5.37
CA ALA A 145 -7.14 4.71 6.22
C ALA A 145 -5.77 4.64 5.53
N GLU A 146 -5.74 4.21 4.26
CA GLU A 146 -4.48 4.03 3.53
C GLU A 146 -4.66 4.21 2.02
N GLY A 147 -3.63 4.73 1.34
CA GLY A 147 -3.57 4.71 -0.12
C GLY A 147 -3.45 3.28 -0.66
N ILE A 148 -2.38 2.57 -0.29
CA ILE A 148 -2.14 1.16 -0.61
C ILE A 148 -1.75 0.39 0.65
N ARG A 149 -2.50 -0.64 1.05
CA ARG A 149 -2.23 -1.41 2.26
C ARG A 149 -1.91 -2.88 1.96
N CYS A 150 -0.73 -3.33 2.37
CA CYS A 150 -0.41 -4.74 2.58
C CYS A 150 -0.77 -5.15 4.01
N ASP A 151 -1.73 -6.06 4.17
CA ASP A 151 -2.30 -6.46 5.48
C ASP A 151 -2.30 -7.98 5.72
N ASP A 152 -2.64 -8.39 6.95
CA ASP A 152 -2.78 -9.79 7.40
C ASP A 152 -1.64 -10.71 6.95
N ASP A 153 -0.39 -10.27 7.19
CA ASP A 153 0.83 -11.02 6.83
C ASP A 153 0.97 -11.23 5.31
N GLN A 154 0.85 -10.15 4.53
CA GLN A 154 1.03 -10.14 3.07
C GLN A 154 2.51 -10.17 2.67
N HIS A 155 2.91 -11.10 1.80
CA HIS A 155 4.27 -11.15 1.24
C HIS A 155 4.24 -11.14 -0.28
N HIS A 156 5.40 -10.86 -0.88
CA HIS A 156 5.65 -10.95 -2.31
C HIS A 156 4.74 -10.09 -3.19
N THR A 157 4.20 -8.99 -2.65
CA THR A 157 3.57 -7.94 -3.45
C THR A 157 4.63 -6.97 -3.97
N ILE A 158 4.54 -6.62 -5.25
CA ILE A 158 5.33 -5.56 -5.88
C ILE A 158 4.47 -4.31 -6.00
N ILE A 159 4.84 -3.24 -5.30
CA ILE A 159 4.22 -1.92 -5.35
C ILE A 159 5.18 -0.97 -6.07
N HIS A 160 4.89 -0.64 -7.34
CA HIS A 160 5.84 0.06 -8.20
C HIS A 160 5.25 1.25 -8.95
N GLY A 161 5.88 2.42 -8.89
CA GLY A 161 5.51 3.51 -9.80
C GLY A 161 4.13 4.11 -9.55
N ASN A 162 3.53 3.94 -8.36
CA ASN A 162 2.22 4.50 -8.04
C ASN A 162 2.35 5.96 -7.56
N LEU A 163 1.32 6.76 -7.83
CA LEU A 163 1.16 8.11 -7.31
C LEU A 163 0.08 8.09 -6.22
N ILE A 164 0.45 8.41 -4.98
CA ILE A 164 -0.47 8.52 -3.84
C ILE A 164 -0.40 9.95 -3.33
N TYR A 165 -1.47 10.72 -3.48
CA TYR A 165 -1.44 12.14 -3.12
C TYR A 165 -2.76 12.65 -2.54
N ASN A 166 -2.71 13.80 -1.85
CA ASN A 166 -3.88 14.49 -1.30
C ASN A 166 -4.82 13.57 -0.50
N GLN A 167 -4.23 12.78 0.39
CA GLN A 167 -4.95 11.86 1.26
C GLN A 167 -5.43 12.57 2.54
N GLY A 168 -6.72 12.43 2.85
CA GLY A 168 -7.37 12.86 4.09
C GLY A 168 -7.32 11.80 5.19
N GLY A 169 -8.18 11.93 6.20
CA GLY A 169 -8.48 10.86 7.16
C GLY A 169 -7.34 10.35 8.04
N ASN A 170 -6.26 11.13 8.18
CA ASN A 170 -5.00 10.69 8.78
C ASN A 170 -4.39 9.46 8.05
N ALA A 171 -4.71 9.28 6.77
CA ALA A 171 -4.31 8.11 6.01
C ALA A 171 -2.79 8.02 5.86
N THR A 172 -2.30 6.78 5.86
CA THR A 172 -0.93 6.48 5.43
C THR A 172 -0.89 6.28 3.91
N GLY A 173 0.21 6.65 3.26
CA GLY A 173 0.35 6.49 1.82
C GLY A 173 0.44 5.01 1.42
N ILE A 174 1.43 4.30 1.96
CA ILE A 174 1.64 2.87 1.79
C ILE A 174 1.89 2.20 3.13
N THR A 175 1.20 1.10 3.43
CA THR A 175 1.48 0.26 4.61
C THR A 175 2.04 -1.10 4.23
N LEU A 176 3.09 -1.52 4.95
CA LEU A 176 3.70 -2.84 4.84
C LEU A 176 3.53 -3.67 6.12
N LYS A 177 2.89 -4.83 5.95
CA LYS A 177 3.04 -6.02 6.78
C LYS A 177 3.62 -7.12 5.89
N GLY A 178 4.60 -7.88 6.39
CA GLY A 178 5.29 -8.92 5.62
C GLY A 178 6.30 -8.40 4.58
N ILE A 179 6.89 -9.31 3.82
CA ILE A 179 8.05 -9.09 2.95
C ILE A 179 7.57 -8.63 1.57
N ASN A 180 7.77 -7.36 1.24
CA ASN A 180 7.22 -6.76 0.01
C ASN A 180 8.23 -5.84 -0.69
N ARG A 181 7.94 -5.47 -1.94
CA ARG A 181 8.80 -4.59 -2.75
C ARG A 181 8.08 -3.26 -3.01
N VAL A 182 8.61 -2.15 -2.52
CA VAL A 182 8.07 -0.79 -2.71
C VAL A 182 9.09 0.05 -3.44
N THR A 183 8.85 0.33 -4.72
CA THR A 183 9.85 1.01 -5.55
C THR A 183 9.28 2.09 -6.45
N ASN A 184 10.00 3.19 -6.61
CA ASN A 184 9.67 4.22 -7.59
C ASN A 184 8.27 4.87 -7.39
N ASN A 185 7.71 4.84 -6.17
CA ASN A 185 6.41 5.45 -5.88
C ASN A 185 6.57 6.91 -5.44
N ILE A 186 5.53 7.72 -5.66
CA ILE A 186 5.42 9.07 -5.12
C ILE A 186 4.32 9.05 -4.06
N MET A 187 4.65 9.42 -2.82
CA MET A 187 3.70 9.66 -1.74
C MET A 187 3.80 11.13 -1.36
N ALA A 188 2.73 11.90 -1.58
CA ALA A 188 2.83 13.35 -1.58
C ALA A 188 1.65 14.06 -0.90
N LEU A 189 1.99 15.10 -0.14
CA LEU A 189 1.08 16.18 0.26
C LEU A 189 -0.26 15.69 0.84
N PRO A 190 -0.27 14.87 1.90
CA PRO A 190 -1.51 14.53 2.57
C PRO A 190 -2.15 15.80 3.13
N THR A 191 -3.48 15.88 3.08
CA THR A 191 -4.24 17.06 3.53
C THR A 191 -4.44 17.11 5.03
N THR A 192 -4.20 15.98 5.71
CA THR A 192 -4.21 15.85 7.16
C THR A 192 -2.96 15.09 7.62
N LYS A 193 -2.56 15.25 8.88
CA LYS A 193 -1.40 14.57 9.44
C LYS A 193 -1.55 13.05 9.34
N PRO A 194 -0.69 12.34 8.59
CA PRO A 194 -0.75 10.87 8.53
C PRO A 194 -0.55 10.26 9.92
N GLY A 195 -1.44 9.36 10.33
CA GLY A 195 -1.34 8.69 11.63
C GLY A 195 -0.08 7.83 11.75
N ARG A 196 0.35 7.22 10.64
CA ARG A 196 1.51 6.32 10.57
C ARG A 196 2.46 6.68 9.42
N GLY A 197 2.61 7.98 9.15
CA GLY A 197 3.50 8.51 8.12
C GLY A 197 3.07 8.20 6.68
N LEU A 198 3.87 8.61 5.70
CA LEU A 198 3.62 8.33 4.29
C LEU A 198 3.91 6.86 3.94
N LEU A 199 4.91 6.25 4.58
CA LEU A 199 5.14 4.81 4.59
C LEU A 199 5.11 4.28 6.03
N SER A 200 4.30 3.24 6.27
CA SER A 200 4.23 2.57 7.58
C SER A 200 4.78 1.15 7.49
N LEU A 201 5.68 0.81 8.40
CA LEU A 201 6.22 -0.55 8.61
C LEU A 201 5.67 -1.08 9.93
N GLU A 202 4.81 -2.11 9.88
CA GLU A 202 3.85 -2.30 10.99
C GLU A 202 3.97 -3.56 11.83
N THR A 203 4.48 -4.64 11.27
CA THR A 203 4.67 -5.91 12.00
C THR A 203 5.97 -6.53 11.57
N GLY A 204 7.03 -6.29 12.35
CA GLY A 204 8.38 -6.76 12.04
C GLY A 204 8.70 -8.17 12.55
N PRO A 205 9.87 -8.69 12.13
CA PRO A 205 10.82 -8.06 11.21
C PRO A 205 10.40 -8.20 9.74
N LEU A 206 10.78 -7.24 8.88
CA LEU A 206 10.43 -7.21 7.44
C LEU A 206 11.60 -7.61 6.53
N ASN A 207 12.51 -8.45 7.04
CA ASN A 207 13.74 -8.85 6.36
C ASN A 207 13.47 -9.39 4.95
N GLY A 208 14.15 -8.82 3.96
CA GLY A 208 13.96 -9.17 2.54
C GLY A 208 13.03 -8.21 1.79
N SER A 209 12.36 -7.29 2.47
CA SER A 209 11.64 -6.21 1.80
C SER A 209 12.62 -5.27 1.10
N VAL A 210 12.21 -4.71 -0.02
CA VAL A 210 13.02 -3.72 -0.77
C VAL A 210 12.25 -2.43 -0.88
N ILE A 211 12.86 -1.32 -0.45
CA ILE A 211 12.23 0.00 -0.38
C ILE A 211 13.17 1.00 -1.06
N LYS A 212 13.02 1.18 -2.38
CA LYS A 212 14.01 1.93 -3.17
C LYS A 212 13.41 2.96 -4.10
N ASN A 213 14.10 4.08 -4.27
CA ASN A 213 13.73 5.11 -5.24
C ASN A 213 12.32 5.68 -5.04
N ASN A 214 11.80 5.69 -3.81
CA ASN A 214 10.51 6.33 -3.52
C ASN A 214 10.71 7.81 -3.17
N ILE A 215 9.68 8.62 -3.42
CA ILE A 215 9.65 10.04 -3.04
C ILE A 215 8.59 10.22 -1.96
N TYR A 216 9.02 10.73 -0.81
CA TYR A 216 8.17 11.14 0.31
C TYR A 216 8.16 12.67 0.35
N LEU A 217 7.04 13.28 -0.05
CA LEU A 217 6.88 14.73 -0.11
C LEU A 217 5.83 15.18 0.91
N THR A 218 6.21 16.02 1.86
CA THR A 218 5.30 16.63 2.83
C THR A 218 5.34 18.16 2.72
N ALA A 219 4.27 18.82 3.16
CA ALA A 219 4.23 20.29 3.27
C ALA A 219 4.31 20.79 4.71
N ASP A 220 4.13 19.90 5.69
CA ASP A 220 4.08 20.24 7.11
C ASP A 220 5.15 19.43 7.86
N PRO A 221 5.99 20.06 8.70
CA PRO A 221 7.02 19.36 9.49
C PRO A 221 6.45 18.30 10.43
N ASP A 222 5.19 18.39 10.85
CA ASP A 222 4.54 17.38 11.68
C ASP A 222 4.17 16.10 10.91
N HIS A 223 4.18 16.14 9.58
CA HIS A 223 3.90 14.99 8.74
C HIS A 223 5.16 14.13 8.63
N LYS A 224 5.08 12.92 9.20
CA LYS A 224 6.19 11.96 9.14
C LYS A 224 6.25 11.28 7.79
N GLU A 225 7.44 11.14 7.23
CA GLU A 225 7.66 10.40 6.01
C GLU A 225 7.55 8.88 6.26
N ILE A 226 8.16 8.38 7.33
CA ILE A 226 8.18 6.95 7.69
C ILE A 226 7.73 6.72 9.14
N SER A 227 6.97 5.65 9.36
CA SER A 227 6.65 5.10 10.67
C SER A 227 7.17 3.67 10.82
N GLU A 228 7.85 3.40 11.93
CA GLU A 228 8.32 2.08 12.33
C GLU A 228 7.61 1.65 13.62
N VAL A 229 6.65 0.74 13.50
CA VAL A 229 5.76 0.39 14.61
C VAL A 229 5.55 -1.13 14.71
N ARG A 230 5.08 -1.57 15.88
CA ARG A 230 4.44 -2.87 16.04
C ARG A 230 3.01 -2.63 16.48
N ILE A 231 2.06 -2.74 15.57
CA ILE A 231 0.65 -2.45 15.91
C ILE A 231 -0.07 -3.62 16.60
N HIS A 232 0.41 -4.85 16.44
CA HIS A 232 -0.14 -6.04 17.10
C HIS A 232 0.87 -7.20 17.22
N GLY A 233 0.47 -8.25 17.95
CA GLY A 233 1.26 -9.46 18.19
C GLY A 233 2.52 -9.22 19.04
N THR A 234 3.33 -10.26 19.23
CA THR A 234 4.55 -10.23 20.06
C THR A 234 5.83 -10.24 19.21
N GLY A 235 6.90 -9.61 19.69
CA GLY A 235 8.20 -9.56 19.01
C GLY A 235 8.71 -8.15 18.77
N ARG A 236 9.76 -8.02 17.94
CA ARG A 236 10.36 -6.72 17.62
C ARG A 236 9.44 -5.92 16.69
N LYS A 237 9.50 -4.58 16.76
CA LYS A 237 8.87 -3.73 15.75
C LYS A 237 9.56 -3.87 14.39
N ALA A 238 8.86 -3.52 13.32
CA ALA A 238 9.49 -3.39 12.02
C ALA A 238 10.50 -2.25 12.03
N ARG A 239 11.58 -2.41 11.28
CA ARG A 239 12.63 -1.40 11.11
C ARG A 239 12.95 -1.26 9.64
N LEU A 240 13.12 -0.04 9.16
CA LEU A 240 13.65 0.23 7.83
C LEU A 240 15.07 -0.34 7.70
N ALA A 241 15.85 -0.30 8.79
CA ALA A 241 17.19 -0.88 8.87
C ALA A 241 17.22 -2.41 8.67
N ASP A 242 16.09 -3.11 8.81
CA ASP A 242 16.00 -4.55 8.53
C ASP A 242 15.69 -4.84 7.04
N THR A 243 15.50 -3.80 6.21
CA THR A 243 15.11 -3.90 4.79
C THR A 243 16.25 -3.46 3.85
N ASP A 244 16.16 -3.83 2.57
CA ASP A 244 16.99 -3.28 1.50
C ASP A 244 16.43 -1.91 1.07
N SER A 245 16.61 -0.91 1.93
CA SER A 245 16.19 0.48 1.69
C SER A 245 17.34 1.31 1.15
N ASP A 246 17.15 1.97 0.01
CA ASP A 246 18.13 2.91 -0.53
C ASP A 246 17.60 3.86 -1.61
N ASN A 247 18.31 4.97 -1.84
CA ASN A 247 18.06 5.95 -2.91
C ASN A 247 16.65 6.56 -2.92
N ASN A 248 16.04 6.71 -1.74
CA ASN A 248 14.77 7.40 -1.53
C ASN A 248 14.97 8.92 -1.36
N ILE A 249 13.91 9.69 -1.57
CA ILE A 249 13.89 11.15 -1.35
C ILE A 249 12.93 11.48 -0.21
N TYR A 250 13.41 12.23 0.78
CA TYR A 250 12.63 12.71 1.91
C TYR A 250 12.59 14.23 1.87
N TYR A 251 11.42 14.83 1.66
CA TYR A 251 11.36 16.28 1.53
C TYR A 251 10.11 16.87 2.15
N CYS A 252 10.30 17.67 3.20
CA CYS A 252 9.31 18.57 3.74
C CYS A 252 9.53 19.96 3.15
N ILE A 253 8.54 20.49 2.42
CA ILE A 253 8.60 21.81 1.76
C ILE A 253 8.78 22.92 2.79
N ALA A 254 8.07 22.85 3.92
CA ALA A 254 8.12 23.88 4.97
C ALA A 254 9.37 23.79 5.85
N ASP A 255 10.01 22.62 5.93
CA ASP A 255 11.20 22.41 6.76
C ASP A 255 12.17 21.37 6.15
N PRO A 256 12.95 21.78 5.12
CA PRO A 256 13.93 20.90 4.49
C PRO A 256 15.05 20.42 5.44
N GLU A 257 15.36 21.19 6.48
CA GLU A 257 16.41 20.84 7.44
C GLU A 257 15.94 19.68 8.34
N ALA A 258 14.70 19.71 8.81
CA ALA A 258 14.13 18.59 9.56
C ALA A 258 14.11 17.29 8.74
N SER A 259 13.88 17.34 7.42
CA SER A 259 14.01 16.16 6.57
C SER A 259 15.46 15.65 6.51
N ARG A 260 16.46 16.54 6.52
CA ARG A 260 17.87 16.14 6.58
C ARG A 260 18.21 15.46 7.91
N GLU A 261 17.84 16.06 9.03
CA GLU A 261 18.11 15.49 10.38
C GLU A 261 17.46 14.10 10.56
N ARG A 262 16.22 13.93 10.07
CA ARG A 262 15.54 12.63 10.07
C ARG A 262 16.27 11.60 9.23
N LEU A 263 16.70 11.99 8.03
CA LEU A 263 17.46 11.10 7.16
C LEU A 263 18.81 10.72 7.76
N GLU A 264 19.54 11.66 8.37
CA GLU A 264 20.79 11.37 9.09
C GLU A 264 20.55 10.35 10.23
N THR A 265 19.43 10.48 10.94
CA THR A 265 19.02 9.49 11.95
C THR A 265 18.80 8.11 11.34
N ILE A 266 18.10 8.02 10.20
CA ILE A 266 17.91 6.75 9.46
C ILE A 266 19.27 6.16 9.05
N GLN A 267 20.14 6.99 8.46
CA GLN A 267 21.45 6.59 7.96
C GLN A 267 22.42 6.17 9.06
N SER A 268 22.26 6.68 10.29
CA SER A 268 23.05 6.25 11.45
C SER A 268 22.89 4.76 11.80
N PHE A 269 21.80 4.13 11.34
CA PHE A 269 21.58 2.68 11.47
C PHE A 269 22.20 1.85 10.34
N GLY A 270 22.93 2.48 9.41
CA GLY A 270 23.60 1.80 8.29
C GLY A 270 22.68 1.41 7.14
N THR A 271 21.51 2.05 7.02
CA THR A 271 20.53 1.83 5.94
C THR A 271 20.27 3.13 5.18
N ASP A 272 19.70 3.05 3.98
CA ASP A 272 19.24 4.21 3.20
C ASP A 272 20.34 5.25 2.90
N LEU A 273 21.58 4.77 2.69
CA LEU A 273 22.78 5.59 2.62
C LEU A 273 22.87 6.47 1.36
N GLY A 274 22.27 6.04 0.25
CA GLY A 274 22.17 6.79 -1.01
C GLY A 274 20.94 7.70 -1.08
N SER A 275 20.05 7.65 -0.09
CA SER A 275 18.89 8.55 0.00
C SER A 275 19.30 10.00 0.26
N ARG A 276 18.43 10.95 -0.11
CA ARG A 276 18.70 12.38 0.05
C ARG A 276 17.48 13.14 0.54
N ALA A 277 17.74 14.15 1.38
CA ALA A 277 16.74 15.14 1.74
C ALA A 277 16.86 16.36 0.82
N ILE A 278 16.13 16.34 -0.30
CA ILE A 278 16.23 17.35 -1.36
C ILE A 278 14.88 17.52 -2.07
N ASP A 279 14.63 18.72 -2.59
CA ASP A 279 13.47 18.98 -3.45
C ASP A 279 13.51 18.02 -4.66
N PRO A 280 12.47 17.17 -4.84
CA PRO A 280 12.41 16.26 -5.97
C PRO A 280 12.29 16.99 -7.32
N GLY A 281 11.98 18.28 -7.35
CA GLY A 281 11.95 19.09 -8.56
C GLY A 281 10.70 18.85 -9.42
N PHE A 282 9.54 18.71 -8.79
CA PHE A 282 8.26 18.65 -9.49
C PHE A 282 7.92 20.00 -10.15
N VAL A 283 7.12 19.96 -11.24
CA VAL A 283 6.64 21.15 -11.95
C VAL A 283 5.69 21.97 -11.06
N ASP A 284 4.65 21.34 -10.50
CA ASP A 284 3.71 21.96 -9.55
C ASP A 284 3.02 20.90 -8.68
N ALA A 285 3.68 20.47 -7.61
CA ALA A 285 3.16 19.41 -6.74
C ALA A 285 1.85 19.82 -6.02
N PHE A 286 1.68 21.09 -5.63
CA PHE A 286 0.45 21.55 -4.97
C PHE A 286 -0.74 21.60 -5.93
N GLY A 287 -0.50 21.92 -7.21
CA GLY A 287 -1.48 21.81 -8.27
C GLY A 287 -1.72 20.37 -8.77
N GLY A 288 -1.06 19.37 -8.21
CA GLY A 288 -1.18 17.96 -8.62
C GLY A 288 -0.34 17.58 -9.84
N ASN A 289 0.50 18.49 -10.35
CA ASN A 289 1.44 18.19 -11.43
C ASN A 289 2.77 17.66 -10.86
N PHE A 290 2.88 16.33 -10.84
CA PHE A 290 4.06 15.59 -10.41
C PHE A 290 5.04 15.27 -11.55
N GLU A 291 4.92 15.93 -12.70
CA GLU A 291 5.97 15.88 -13.72
C GLU A 291 7.28 16.43 -13.15
N MET A 292 8.40 15.87 -13.60
CA MET A 292 9.72 16.28 -13.15
C MET A 292 10.29 17.34 -14.09
N LYS A 293 10.89 18.39 -13.50
CA LYS A 293 11.69 19.35 -14.25
C LYS A 293 12.88 18.64 -14.93
N PRO A 294 13.37 19.12 -16.09
CA PRO A 294 14.49 18.47 -16.80
C PRO A 294 15.76 18.32 -15.96
N ASP A 295 15.99 19.21 -15.01
CA ASP A 295 17.12 19.24 -14.07
C ASP A 295 16.77 18.66 -12.68
N SER A 296 15.65 17.94 -12.57
CA SER A 296 15.19 17.36 -11.30
C SER A 296 16.29 16.51 -10.63
N PRO A 297 16.59 16.77 -9.35
CA PRO A 297 17.51 15.95 -8.57
C PRO A 297 17.09 14.48 -8.48
N ALA A 298 15.78 14.20 -8.55
CA ALA A 298 15.25 12.85 -8.50
C ALA A 298 15.70 12.01 -9.70
N LEU A 299 15.80 12.62 -10.90
CA LEU A 299 16.32 11.97 -12.10
C LEU A 299 17.77 11.53 -11.92
N VAL A 300 18.60 12.41 -11.33
CA VAL A 300 20.02 12.14 -11.05
C VAL A 300 20.18 10.99 -10.05
N MET A 301 19.26 10.90 -9.07
CA MET A 301 19.21 9.81 -8.09
C MET A 301 18.65 8.49 -8.67
N GLY A 302 18.28 8.46 -9.95
CA GLY A 302 17.82 7.27 -10.64
C GLY A 302 16.33 7.01 -10.54
N PHE A 303 15.53 7.94 -9.98
CA PHE A 303 14.07 7.87 -10.06
C PHE A 303 13.64 7.84 -11.53
N LYS A 304 12.71 6.96 -11.87
CA LYS A 304 12.13 6.88 -13.21
C LYS A 304 10.84 7.69 -13.23
N PRO A 305 10.72 8.75 -14.05
CA PRO A 305 9.48 9.51 -14.16
C PRO A 305 8.28 8.60 -14.36
N LEU A 306 7.21 8.88 -13.62
CA LEU A 306 5.96 8.16 -13.79
C LEU A 306 5.36 8.54 -15.15
N PRO A 307 4.76 7.60 -15.89
CA PRO A 307 4.10 7.88 -17.15
C PRO A 307 2.72 8.54 -16.91
N LEU A 308 2.71 9.75 -16.33
CA LEU A 308 1.52 10.42 -15.81
C LEU A 308 0.41 10.56 -16.86
N ASP A 309 0.76 10.93 -18.10
CA ASP A 309 -0.20 10.96 -19.22
C ASP A 309 -1.02 9.67 -19.32
N LYS A 310 -0.36 8.51 -19.23
CA LYS A 310 -1.03 7.20 -19.30
C LYS A 310 -1.77 6.85 -18.02
N MET A 311 -1.29 7.34 -16.88
CA MET A 311 -1.91 7.08 -15.57
C MET A 311 -3.22 7.85 -15.40
N PHE A 312 -3.40 8.96 -16.12
CA PHE A 312 -4.63 9.75 -16.15
C PHE A 312 -5.46 9.57 -17.43
N MET A 313 -5.00 8.77 -18.41
CA MET A 313 -5.76 8.42 -19.62
C MET A 313 -7.01 7.61 -19.24
N GLY A 314 -8.19 8.16 -19.52
CA GLY A 314 -9.50 7.58 -19.16
C GLY A 314 -10.45 8.58 -18.50
N ASN A 315 -10.01 9.82 -18.22
CA ASN A 315 -10.81 10.88 -17.60
C ASN A 315 -11.42 11.88 -18.60
N ASP A 316 -11.27 11.65 -19.91
CA ASP A 316 -11.61 12.62 -20.98
C ASP A 316 -12.96 12.31 -21.69
N ASP A 317 -13.77 11.36 -21.21
CA ASP A 317 -15.08 11.03 -21.79
C ASP A 317 -16.25 11.38 -20.84
#